data_AF-A0A932L0G7-F1
#
_entry.id   AF-A0A932L0G7-F1
#
_cell.length_a   1.000
_cell.length_b   1.000
_cell.length_c   1.000
_cell.angle_alpha   90.00
_cell.angle_beta   90.00
_cell.angle_gamma   90.00
#
_symmetry.space_group_name_H-M   'P 1'
#
loop_
_entity.id
_entity.type
_entity.pdbx_description
1 polymer ?
#
loop_
_entity_poly.entity_id
_entity_poly.type
_entity_poly.pdbx_seq_one_letter_code
_entity_poly.pdbx_strand_id
1 'polypeptide(L)'
;SQWAIYDPSQYLKWKYELLIRGIDTHEFDYNNGISFSSRANEKISFKLKVPENGKYVLALRTMSGEGSFPLSVSFGNKEHKLSSSRQNLFEWDVTEYDLRKGSYDLTLFNGGGLWVLNTLAVIPKAEFDSTNIQSSELIKNFTQNSKTKSINHYVNADYERINPTKYKVSPKTGAYWIILNESYDSGWKLRHGSEYFNSIPLFASINVFYIDPKWGDTEIVYKPQEYIRWGLYFSLLTLIGTAIIFIATLKENKK
;
A
#
# COMPACT_ATOMS: atom_id res chain seq x y z
N SER A 1 6.90 -20.75 -10.62
CA SER A 1 6.61 -19.70 -11.62
C SER A 1 7.61 -19.83 -12.75
N GLN A 2 7.22 -19.59 -14.00
CA GLN A 2 8.17 -19.42 -15.11
C GLN A 2 8.50 -17.95 -15.37
N TRP A 3 7.65 -17.04 -14.89
CA TRP A 3 7.88 -15.61 -14.97
C TRP A 3 9.01 -15.20 -14.03
N ALA A 4 9.78 -14.18 -14.42
CA ALA A 4 10.72 -13.53 -13.53
C ALA A 4 9.95 -12.79 -12.43
N ILE A 5 10.41 -12.89 -11.18
CA ILE A 5 9.79 -12.26 -10.01
C ILE A 5 10.85 -11.38 -9.35
N TYR A 6 10.47 -10.13 -9.09
CA TYR A 6 11.32 -9.14 -8.45
C TYR A 6 10.60 -8.55 -7.24
N ASP A 7 11.25 -8.66 -6.08
CA ASP A 7 10.78 -8.08 -4.83
C ASP A 7 10.96 -6.54 -4.82
N PRO A 8 10.29 -5.83 -3.91
CA PRO A 8 10.44 -4.37 -3.80
C PRO A 8 11.88 -3.90 -3.58
N SER A 9 12.70 -4.70 -2.90
CA SER A 9 14.14 -4.44 -2.69
C SER A 9 14.96 -4.44 -3.98
N GLN A 10 14.43 -5.00 -5.06
CA GLN A 10 15.06 -5.10 -6.38
C GLN A 10 14.54 -4.03 -7.34
N TYR A 11 14.04 -2.90 -6.83
CA TYR A 11 13.43 -1.82 -7.61
C TYR A 11 14.23 -1.40 -8.85
N LEU A 12 15.50 -1.03 -8.64
CA LEU A 12 16.37 -0.59 -9.75
C LEU A 12 16.65 -1.70 -10.75
N LYS A 13 16.72 -2.95 -10.29
CA LYS A 13 16.97 -4.10 -11.15
C LYS A 13 15.79 -4.34 -12.08
N TRP A 14 14.56 -4.38 -11.56
CA TRP A 14 13.41 -4.63 -12.41
C TRP A 14 13.13 -3.46 -13.37
N LYS A 15 13.36 -2.21 -12.93
CA LYS A 15 13.30 -1.03 -13.81
C LYS A 15 14.28 -1.15 -14.97
N TYR A 16 15.53 -1.54 -14.68
CA TYR A 16 16.52 -1.78 -15.71
C TYR A 16 16.10 -2.90 -16.69
N GLU A 17 15.57 -4.01 -16.18
CA GLU A 17 15.09 -5.11 -17.03
C GLU A 17 13.93 -4.70 -17.96
N LEU A 18 13.02 -3.85 -17.49
CA LEU A 18 11.98 -3.30 -18.35
C LEU A 18 12.53 -2.33 -19.39
N LEU A 19 13.47 -1.45 -18.99
CA LEU A 19 14.08 -0.46 -19.87
C LEU A 19 14.80 -1.11 -21.05
N ILE A 20 15.62 -2.15 -20.81
CA ILE A 20 16.32 -2.87 -21.88
C ILE A 20 15.38 -3.65 -22.81
N ARG A 21 14.10 -3.77 -22.45
CA ARG A 21 13.03 -4.38 -23.27
C ARG A 21 12.10 -3.33 -23.88
N GLY A 22 12.50 -2.05 -23.87
CA GLY A 22 11.74 -0.96 -24.49
C GLY A 22 10.59 -0.42 -23.65
N ILE A 23 10.51 -0.78 -22.37
CA ILE A 23 9.54 -0.20 -21.43
C ILE A 23 10.26 0.80 -20.52
N ASP A 24 10.18 2.07 -20.89
CA ASP A 24 10.48 3.17 -19.97
C ASP A 24 9.21 3.56 -19.21
N THR A 25 9.12 3.11 -17.95
CA THR A 25 7.94 3.36 -17.11
C THR A 25 8.32 4.10 -15.84
N HIS A 26 7.61 5.19 -15.58
CA HIS A 26 7.64 5.92 -14.30
C HIS A 26 6.44 5.57 -13.41
N GLU A 27 5.70 4.53 -13.78
CA GLU A 27 4.51 4.16 -13.03
C GLU A 27 4.87 3.66 -11.64
N PHE A 28 3.98 4.00 -10.71
CA PHE A 28 4.02 3.57 -9.33
C PHE A 28 3.76 2.06 -9.24
N ASP A 29 4.46 1.34 -8.37
CA ASP A 29 4.41 -0.13 -8.24
C ASP A 29 3.84 -0.62 -6.90
N TYR A 30 3.27 0.28 -6.08
CA TYR A 30 2.76 -0.01 -4.74
C TYR A 30 3.80 -0.60 -3.78
N ASN A 31 5.09 -0.46 -4.07
CA ASN A 31 6.15 -1.13 -3.32
C ASN A 31 5.91 -2.65 -3.19
N ASN A 32 5.27 -3.26 -4.20
CA ASN A 32 5.01 -4.70 -4.29
C ASN A 32 6.00 -5.41 -5.23
N GLY A 33 6.87 -4.67 -5.90
CA GLY A 33 7.72 -5.20 -6.96
C GLY A 33 6.90 -5.57 -8.20
N ILE A 34 7.45 -6.44 -9.04
CA ILE A 34 6.78 -6.91 -10.26
C ILE A 34 7.12 -8.36 -10.55
N SER A 35 6.24 -9.01 -11.32
CA SER A 35 6.56 -10.22 -12.06
C SER A 35 6.42 -9.94 -13.55
N PHE A 36 7.29 -10.49 -14.41
CA PHE A 36 7.11 -10.34 -15.85
C PHE A 36 7.55 -11.56 -16.63
N SER A 37 7.01 -11.67 -17.84
CA SER A 37 7.42 -12.66 -18.85
C SER A 37 7.53 -12.00 -20.20
N SER A 38 8.56 -12.39 -20.96
CA SER A 38 8.77 -11.96 -22.34
C SER A 38 8.78 -13.14 -23.33
N ARG A 39 8.45 -14.35 -22.87
CA ARG A 39 8.52 -15.58 -23.67
C ARG A 39 7.13 -16.19 -23.81
N ALA A 40 6.83 -16.66 -25.02
CA ALA A 40 5.59 -17.38 -25.28
C ALA A 40 5.54 -18.67 -24.46
N ASN A 41 4.33 -19.05 -24.07
CA ASN A 41 3.99 -20.25 -23.31
C ASN A 41 4.48 -20.28 -21.86
N GLU A 42 5.01 -19.17 -21.33
CA GLU A 42 5.32 -19.06 -19.90
C GLU A 42 4.06 -18.76 -19.08
N LYS A 43 3.96 -19.40 -17.92
CA LYS A 43 2.87 -19.18 -16.96
C LYS A 43 3.34 -18.84 -15.56
N ILE A 44 2.48 -18.13 -14.86
CA ILE A 44 2.56 -17.92 -13.41
C ILE A 44 1.22 -18.29 -12.80
N SER A 45 1.25 -18.95 -11.64
CA SER A 45 0.05 -19.42 -10.95
C SER A 45 0.10 -19.01 -9.48
N PHE A 46 -1.06 -18.61 -8.95
CA PHE A 46 -1.26 -18.16 -7.58
C PHE A 46 -2.39 -18.95 -6.95
N LYS A 47 -2.20 -19.38 -5.70
CA LYS A 47 -3.23 -20.07 -4.94
C LYS A 47 -3.95 -19.07 -4.04
N LEU A 48 -5.19 -18.73 -4.41
CA LEU A 48 -5.99 -17.72 -3.74
C LEU A 48 -7.05 -18.38 -2.85
N LYS A 49 -7.30 -17.80 -1.68
CA LYS A 49 -8.28 -18.30 -0.71
C LYS A 49 -9.54 -17.46 -0.76
N VAL A 50 -10.68 -18.14 -0.85
CA VAL A 50 -12.01 -17.55 -0.75
C VAL A 50 -12.60 -17.98 0.59
N PRO A 51 -12.71 -17.07 1.58
CA PRO A 51 -13.08 -17.43 2.95
C PRO A 51 -14.56 -17.83 3.08
N GLU A 52 -15.42 -17.28 2.22
CA GLU A 52 -16.88 -17.42 2.29
C GLU A 52 -17.50 -17.50 0.89
N ASN A 53 -18.67 -18.13 0.78
CA ASN A 53 -19.44 -18.15 -0.47
C ASN A 53 -19.93 -16.74 -0.81
N GLY A 54 -19.81 -16.29 -2.06
CA GLY A 54 -20.37 -15.01 -2.46
C GLY A 54 -19.79 -14.46 -3.75
N LYS A 55 -20.08 -13.19 -4.00
CA LYS A 55 -19.55 -12.42 -5.13
C LYS A 55 -18.19 -11.84 -4.79
N TYR A 56 -17.24 -12.03 -5.69
CA TYR A 56 -15.88 -11.52 -5.58
C TYR A 56 -15.47 -10.79 -6.84
N VAL A 57 -14.52 -9.89 -6.66
CA VAL A 57 -13.81 -9.20 -7.73
C VAL A 57 -12.39 -9.74 -7.77
N LEU A 58 -11.97 -10.21 -8.94
CA LEU A 58 -10.56 -10.39 -9.25
C LEU A 58 -10.07 -9.08 -9.89
N ALA A 59 -9.13 -8.42 -9.23
CA ALA A 59 -8.45 -7.25 -9.76
C ALA A 59 -7.01 -7.64 -10.12
N LEU A 60 -6.60 -7.37 -11.37
CA LEU A 60 -5.25 -7.58 -11.87
C LEU A 60 -4.70 -6.25 -12.36
N ARG A 61 -3.50 -5.87 -11.90
CA ARG A 61 -2.78 -4.72 -12.44
C ARG A 61 -1.65 -5.19 -13.34
N THR A 62 -1.82 -4.97 -14.63
CA THR A 62 -0.91 -5.48 -15.65
C THR A 62 -0.48 -4.41 -16.63
N MET A 63 0.67 -4.60 -17.25
CA MET A 63 1.20 -3.76 -18.32
C MET A 63 1.68 -4.69 -19.42
N SER A 64 1.56 -4.24 -20.67
CA SER A 64 2.10 -4.96 -21.83
C SER A 64 3.07 -4.09 -22.60
N GLY A 65 4.07 -4.72 -23.20
CA GLY A 65 4.92 -4.11 -24.21
C GLY A 65 4.23 -4.04 -25.57
N GLU A 66 4.83 -3.27 -26.49
CA GLU A 66 4.38 -3.21 -27.88
C GLU A 66 4.44 -4.59 -28.54
N GLY A 67 3.41 -4.92 -29.33
CA GLY A 67 3.33 -6.20 -30.06
C GLY A 67 3.02 -7.43 -29.21
N SER A 68 2.68 -7.27 -27.93
CA SER A 68 2.32 -8.40 -27.07
C SER A 68 1.01 -9.07 -27.49
N PHE A 69 1.00 -10.40 -27.46
CA PHE A 69 -0.23 -11.20 -27.64
C PHE A 69 -1.11 -11.09 -26.40
N PRO A 70 -2.43 -11.34 -26.51
CA PRO A 70 -3.31 -11.31 -25.34
C PRO A 70 -2.86 -12.26 -24.23
N LEU A 71 -2.88 -11.79 -22.97
CA LEU A 71 -2.59 -12.60 -21.79
C LEU A 71 -3.83 -13.42 -21.42
N SER A 72 -3.73 -14.74 -21.41
CA SER A 72 -4.83 -15.60 -20.98
C SER A 72 -4.88 -15.68 -19.45
N VAL A 73 -6.05 -15.41 -18.87
CA VAL A 73 -6.34 -15.47 -17.44
C VAL A 73 -7.32 -16.59 -17.19
N SER A 74 -6.95 -17.54 -16.34
CA SER A 74 -7.80 -18.65 -15.91
C SER A 74 -7.98 -18.58 -14.41
N PHE A 75 -9.22 -18.42 -13.95
CA PHE A 75 -9.55 -18.34 -12.52
C PHE A 75 -10.95 -18.89 -12.24
N GLY A 76 -11.04 -19.82 -11.27
CA GLY A 76 -12.30 -20.50 -10.98
C GLY A 76 -12.76 -21.34 -12.16
N ASN A 77 -13.95 -21.04 -12.69
CA ASN A 77 -14.54 -21.70 -13.85
C ASN A 77 -14.61 -20.81 -15.09
N LYS A 78 -13.93 -19.66 -15.10
CA LYS A 78 -13.88 -18.76 -16.25
C LYS A 78 -12.46 -18.61 -16.76
N GLU A 79 -12.39 -18.41 -18.06
CA GLU A 79 -11.18 -17.96 -18.73
C GLU A 79 -11.50 -16.72 -19.56
N HIS A 80 -10.62 -15.73 -19.53
CA HIS A 80 -10.70 -14.55 -20.38
C HIS A 80 -9.32 -14.11 -20.83
N LYS A 81 -9.26 -13.30 -21.89
CA LYS A 81 -8.01 -12.79 -22.44
C LYS A 81 -7.92 -11.30 -22.19
N LEU A 82 -6.79 -10.87 -21.64
CA LEU A 82 -6.46 -9.46 -21.48
C LEU A 82 -5.73 -8.95 -22.71
N SER A 83 -6.24 -7.86 -23.26
CA SER A 83 -5.54 -7.06 -24.25
C SER A 83 -5.36 -5.68 -23.65
N SER A 84 -4.15 -5.14 -23.71
CA SER A 84 -3.89 -3.82 -23.15
C SER A 84 -4.36 -2.74 -24.12
N SER A 85 -5.06 -1.73 -23.59
CA SER A 85 -5.49 -0.58 -24.39
C SER A 85 -4.40 0.48 -24.51
N ARG A 86 -3.43 0.48 -23.58
CA ARG A 86 -2.31 1.41 -23.50
C ARG A 86 -1.01 0.66 -23.27
N GLN A 87 -0.13 0.72 -24.26
CA GLN A 87 1.19 0.11 -24.17
C GLN A 87 2.04 0.82 -23.11
N ASN A 88 2.90 0.06 -22.42
CA ASN A 88 3.88 0.54 -21.44
C ASN A 88 3.30 1.27 -20.21
N LEU A 89 1.99 1.17 -19.98
CA LEU A 89 1.29 1.70 -18.79
C LEU A 89 0.57 0.57 -18.06
N PHE A 90 0.46 0.64 -16.74
CA PHE A 90 -0.36 -0.31 -16.01
C PHE A 90 -1.85 0.00 -16.17
N GLU A 91 -2.61 -1.05 -16.38
CA GLU A 91 -4.06 -1.04 -16.47
C GLU A 91 -4.62 -2.02 -15.44
N TRP A 92 -5.77 -1.66 -14.88
CA TRP A 92 -6.54 -2.52 -14.02
C TRP A 92 -7.55 -3.31 -14.86
N ASP A 93 -7.45 -4.63 -14.83
CA ASP A 93 -8.52 -5.53 -15.23
C ASP A 93 -9.32 -5.91 -13.97
N VAL A 94 -10.65 -5.78 -14.04
CA VAL A 94 -11.55 -6.01 -12.92
C VAL A 94 -12.67 -6.91 -13.40
N THR A 95 -12.69 -8.15 -12.92
CA THR A 95 -13.66 -9.17 -13.35
C THR A 95 -14.41 -9.76 -12.15
N GLU A 96 -15.73 -9.91 -12.30
CA GLU A 96 -16.60 -10.46 -11.25
C GLU A 96 -16.79 -11.98 -11.34
N TYR A 97 -16.83 -12.62 -10.17
CA TYR A 97 -16.99 -14.05 -10.00
C TYR A 97 -17.96 -14.37 -8.86
N ASP A 98 -18.81 -15.37 -9.07
CA ASP A 98 -19.55 -16.03 -7.99
C ASP A 98 -18.73 -17.24 -7.53
N LEU A 99 -18.10 -17.14 -6.35
CA LEU A 99 -17.19 -18.14 -5.82
C LEU A 99 -17.77 -18.81 -4.57
N ARG A 100 -17.40 -20.08 -4.38
CA ARG A 100 -17.66 -20.81 -3.14
C ARG A 100 -16.44 -20.72 -2.24
N LYS A 101 -16.63 -20.89 -0.94
CA LYS A 101 -15.55 -21.03 0.02
C LYS A 101 -14.61 -22.14 -0.43
N GLY A 102 -13.32 -21.83 -0.52
CA GLY A 102 -12.34 -22.77 -1.03
C GLY A 102 -11.03 -22.11 -1.42
N SER A 103 -10.21 -22.88 -2.13
CA SER A 103 -8.95 -22.41 -2.69
C SER A 103 -9.00 -22.57 -4.20
N TYR A 104 -8.61 -21.53 -4.91
CA TYR A 104 -8.64 -21.45 -6.36
C TYR A 104 -7.25 -21.14 -6.89
N ASP A 105 -6.90 -21.78 -8.01
CA ASP A 105 -5.70 -21.44 -8.75
C ASP A 105 -6.05 -20.35 -9.76
N LEU A 106 -5.38 -19.21 -9.65
CA LEU A 106 -5.31 -18.19 -10.68
C LEU A 106 -4.09 -18.50 -11.53
N THR A 107 -4.27 -18.66 -12.84
CA THR A 107 -3.16 -18.86 -13.78
C THR A 107 -3.18 -17.78 -14.85
N LEU A 108 -2.02 -17.15 -15.04
CA LEU A 108 -1.76 -16.22 -16.14
C LEU A 108 -0.84 -16.91 -17.13
N PHE A 109 -1.21 -16.93 -18.41
CA PHE A 109 -0.48 -17.58 -19.48
C PHE A 109 -0.12 -16.56 -20.56
N ASN A 110 1.19 -16.38 -20.79
CA ASN A 110 1.72 -15.46 -21.78
C ASN A 110 1.70 -16.10 -23.17
N GLY A 111 0.83 -15.61 -24.05
CA GLY A 111 0.79 -16.03 -25.46
C GLY A 111 2.01 -15.60 -26.28
N GLY A 112 2.79 -14.63 -25.79
CA GLY A 112 3.96 -14.07 -26.46
C GLY A 112 4.06 -12.56 -26.26
N GLY A 113 5.28 -12.03 -26.43
CA GLY A 113 5.59 -10.63 -26.10
C GLY A 113 5.80 -10.41 -24.60
N LEU A 114 5.88 -9.14 -24.20
CA LEU A 114 6.17 -8.72 -22.83
C LEU A 114 4.89 -8.42 -22.06
N TRP A 115 4.71 -9.12 -20.94
CA TRP A 115 3.68 -8.84 -19.95
C TRP A 115 4.31 -8.66 -18.57
N VAL A 116 3.86 -7.62 -17.88
CA VAL A 116 4.25 -7.29 -16.51
C VAL A 116 3.00 -7.35 -15.64
N LEU A 117 3.10 -8.07 -14.53
CA LEU A 117 2.12 -8.11 -13.45
C LEU A 117 2.71 -7.37 -12.25
N ASN A 118 2.02 -6.36 -11.74
CA ASN A 118 2.44 -5.64 -10.55
C ASN A 118 1.73 -6.16 -9.28
N THR A 119 0.41 -6.26 -9.33
CA THR A 119 -0.37 -6.72 -8.18
C THR A 119 -1.65 -7.41 -8.61
N LEU A 120 -2.18 -8.25 -7.73
CA LEU A 120 -3.46 -8.92 -7.88
C LEU A 120 -4.17 -9.01 -6.54
N ALA A 121 -5.51 -9.03 -6.57
CA ALA A 121 -6.32 -9.26 -5.38
C ALA A 121 -7.64 -9.95 -5.73
N VAL A 122 -8.12 -10.79 -4.82
CA VAL A 122 -9.50 -11.32 -4.83
C VAL A 122 -10.21 -10.75 -3.62
N ILE A 123 -11.21 -9.91 -3.87
CA ILE A 123 -11.84 -9.06 -2.86
C ILE A 123 -13.35 -9.35 -2.87
N PRO A 124 -14.02 -9.49 -1.71
CA PRO A 124 -15.47 -9.55 -1.66
C PRO A 124 -16.08 -8.33 -2.37
N LYS A 125 -17.08 -8.54 -3.24
CA LYS A 125 -17.67 -7.46 -4.06
C LYS A 125 -18.19 -6.30 -3.21
N ALA A 126 -18.82 -6.61 -2.07
CA ALA A 126 -19.33 -5.61 -1.14
C ALA A 126 -18.22 -4.70 -0.57
N GLU A 127 -17.06 -5.26 -0.25
CA GLU A 127 -15.90 -4.52 0.26
C GLU A 127 -15.24 -3.68 -0.84
N PHE A 128 -15.14 -4.24 -2.05
CA PHE A 128 -14.65 -3.50 -3.21
C PHE A 128 -15.53 -2.28 -3.51
N ASP A 129 -16.85 -2.45 -3.49
CA ASP A 129 -17.80 -1.37 -3.75
C ASP A 129 -17.78 -0.29 -2.67
N SER A 130 -17.77 -0.68 -1.40
CA SER A 130 -17.71 0.28 -0.28
C SER A 130 -16.40 1.08 -0.29
N THR A 131 -15.28 0.42 -0.61
CA THR A 131 -13.96 1.08 -0.72
C THR A 131 -13.91 2.03 -1.91
N ASN A 132 -14.53 1.69 -3.05
CA ASN A 132 -14.60 2.59 -4.20
C ASN A 132 -15.41 3.85 -3.89
N ILE A 133 -16.49 3.75 -3.11
CA ILE A 133 -17.26 4.91 -2.66
C ILE A 133 -16.37 5.82 -1.80
N GLN A 134 -15.71 5.26 -0.78
CA GLN A 134 -14.80 6.02 0.10
C GLN A 134 -13.64 6.67 -0.68
N SER A 135 -13.04 5.92 -1.61
CA SER A 135 -11.98 6.42 -2.48
C SER A 135 -12.46 7.60 -3.34
N SER A 136 -13.67 7.50 -3.91
CA SER A 136 -14.25 8.58 -4.71
C SER A 136 -14.48 9.86 -3.88
N GLU A 137 -14.82 9.73 -2.60
CA GLU A 137 -14.96 10.88 -1.69
C GLU A 137 -13.61 11.51 -1.37
N LEU A 138 -12.57 10.69 -1.17
CA LEU A 138 -11.21 11.18 -0.96
C LEU A 138 -10.67 11.90 -2.21
N ILE A 139 -10.86 11.33 -3.39
CA ILE A 139 -10.39 11.88 -4.68
C ILE A 139 -10.99 13.25 -4.97
N LYS A 140 -12.20 13.57 -4.50
CA LYS A 140 -12.78 14.92 -4.63
C LYS A 140 -11.90 16.02 -4.03
N ASN A 141 -11.10 15.68 -3.02
CA ASN A 141 -10.18 16.62 -2.36
C ASN A 141 -8.83 16.71 -3.09
N PHE A 142 -8.57 15.86 -4.08
CA PHE A 142 -7.38 15.93 -4.93
C PHE A 142 -7.74 16.64 -6.25
N THR A 143 -7.14 17.82 -6.47
CA THR A 143 -7.25 18.49 -7.77
C THR A 143 -6.44 17.73 -8.80
N GLN A 144 -7.13 17.11 -9.78
CA GLN A 144 -6.47 16.56 -10.96
C GLN A 144 -5.93 17.72 -11.79
N ASN A 145 -4.66 18.09 -11.55
CA ASN A 145 -4.00 19.12 -12.35
C ASN A 145 -3.81 18.60 -13.78
N SER A 146 -4.81 18.88 -14.61
CA SER A 146 -4.72 18.80 -16.06
C SER A 146 -3.53 19.65 -16.49
N LYS A 147 -2.58 19.01 -17.16
CA LYS A 147 -1.45 19.52 -17.96
C LYS A 147 -1.22 21.04 -17.87
N THR A 148 0.02 21.43 -17.52
CA THR A 148 0.66 22.75 -17.75
C THR A 148 0.57 23.87 -16.69
N LYS A 149 0.91 23.60 -15.43
CA LYS A 149 1.63 24.61 -14.60
C LYS A 149 2.70 23.91 -13.76
N SER A 150 3.92 24.43 -13.75
CA SER A 150 5.03 23.99 -12.91
C SER A 150 4.55 23.72 -11.48
N ILE A 151 4.88 22.56 -10.93
CA ILE A 151 4.58 22.17 -9.54
C ILE A 151 5.53 22.93 -8.59
N ASN A 152 5.53 24.26 -8.65
CA ASN A 152 6.24 25.15 -7.73
C ASN A 152 5.39 25.46 -6.48
N HIS A 153 4.40 24.64 -6.17
CA HIS A 153 3.50 24.86 -5.02
C HIS A 153 3.85 23.99 -3.80
N TYR A 154 5.06 23.41 -3.76
CA TYR A 154 5.60 22.89 -2.51
C TYR A 154 6.09 24.07 -1.67
N VAL A 155 5.36 24.37 -0.61
CA VAL A 155 5.79 25.33 0.40
C VAL A 155 6.30 24.55 1.58
N ASN A 156 7.53 24.82 2.02
CA ASN A 156 8.05 24.25 3.25
C ASN A 156 7.15 24.71 4.42
N ALA A 157 6.56 23.75 5.12
CA ALA A 157 5.83 24.04 6.34
C ALA A 157 6.81 24.47 7.44
N ASP A 158 6.41 25.44 8.26
CA ASP A 158 7.15 25.70 9.49
C ASP A 158 6.82 24.57 10.48
N TYR A 159 7.85 23.93 11.03
CA TYR A 159 7.66 22.85 11.99
C TYR A 159 8.72 22.85 13.08
N GLU A 160 8.34 22.30 14.22
CA GLU A 160 9.21 22.02 15.35
C GLU A 160 9.14 20.53 15.65
N ARG A 161 10.28 19.84 15.57
CA ARG A 161 10.37 18.44 15.99
C ARG A 161 10.51 18.39 17.51
N ILE A 162 9.43 18.02 18.19
CA ILE A 162 9.43 17.86 19.65
C ILE A 162 10.22 16.60 20.05
N ASN A 163 10.00 15.49 19.32
CA ASN A 163 10.74 14.23 19.47
C ASN A 163 10.57 13.37 18.19
N PRO A 164 11.19 12.18 18.08
CA PRO A 164 11.07 11.34 16.88
C PRO A 164 9.66 10.90 16.50
N THR A 165 8.71 10.97 17.43
CA THR A 165 7.31 10.53 17.27
C THR A 165 6.31 11.69 17.32
N LYS A 166 6.79 12.94 17.38
CA LYS A 166 5.94 14.12 17.55
C LYS A 166 6.52 15.36 16.90
N TYR A 167 5.74 15.97 16.02
CA TYR A 167 6.02 17.22 15.34
C TYR A 167 4.92 18.23 15.64
N LYS A 168 5.28 19.47 15.94
CA LYS A 168 4.36 20.61 15.87
C LYS A 168 4.50 21.25 14.51
N VAL A 169 3.40 21.47 13.81
CA VAL A 169 3.39 22.01 12.45
C VAL A 169 2.46 23.20 12.41
N SER A 170 2.93 24.29 11.80
CA SER A 170 2.14 25.49 11.55
C SER A 170 1.93 25.59 10.03
N PRO A 171 0.77 25.13 9.51
CA PRO A 171 0.52 25.13 8.09
C PRO A 171 0.52 26.56 7.52
N LYS A 172 1.07 26.72 6.32
CA LYS A 172 1.00 28.00 5.61
C LYS A 172 -0.40 28.19 5.03
N THR A 173 -0.87 29.44 4.99
CA THR A 173 -2.17 29.77 4.40
C THR A 173 -2.26 29.29 2.96
N GLY A 174 -3.34 28.59 2.63
CA GLY A 174 -3.57 28.02 1.29
C GLY A 174 -2.99 26.62 1.08
N ALA A 175 -2.30 26.04 2.07
CA ALA A 175 -1.94 24.63 2.04
C ALA A 175 -3.15 23.76 2.43
N TYR A 176 -3.37 22.69 1.66
CA TYR A 176 -4.43 21.70 1.90
C TYR A 176 -3.88 20.33 2.33
N TRP A 177 -2.56 20.15 2.24
CA TRP A 177 -1.90 18.88 2.48
C TRP A 177 -0.59 19.11 3.24
N ILE A 178 -0.35 18.28 4.26
CA ILE A 178 0.96 18.18 4.91
C ILE A 178 1.57 16.84 4.53
N ILE A 179 2.79 16.88 3.98
CA ILE A 179 3.56 15.69 3.61
C ILE A 179 4.62 15.47 4.68
N LEU A 180 4.55 14.34 5.39
CA LEU A 180 5.60 13.89 6.29
C LEU A 180 6.49 12.92 5.52
N ASN A 181 7.72 13.35 5.21
CA ASN A 181 8.72 12.58 4.46
C ASN A 181 9.35 11.44 5.30
N GLU A 182 8.49 10.59 5.86
CA GLU A 182 8.82 9.33 6.51
C GLU A 182 8.06 8.20 5.82
N SER A 183 8.58 6.98 5.92
CA SER A 183 7.89 5.79 5.42
C SER A 183 6.46 5.71 5.97
N TYR A 184 5.51 5.41 5.09
CA TYR A 184 4.11 5.31 5.45
C TYR A 184 3.90 4.31 6.59
N ASP A 185 3.20 4.76 7.63
CA ASP A 185 2.73 3.91 8.71
C ASP A 185 1.38 4.45 9.20
N SER A 186 0.37 3.58 9.30
CA SER A 186 -0.99 3.97 9.68
C SER A 186 -1.12 4.47 11.12
N GLY A 187 -0.07 4.30 11.93
CA GLY A 187 0.07 4.84 13.28
C GLY A 187 0.32 6.35 13.33
N TRP A 188 0.78 6.97 12.24
CA TRP A 188 0.91 8.42 12.16
C TRP A 188 -0.48 9.09 12.05
N LYS A 189 -0.74 10.05 12.94
CA LYS A 189 -1.98 10.83 12.96
C LYS A 189 -1.69 12.32 12.96
N LEU A 190 -2.55 13.09 12.32
CA LEU A 190 -2.61 14.53 12.50
C LEU A 190 -3.60 14.86 13.61
N ARG A 191 -3.19 15.69 14.57
CA ARG A 191 -3.99 16.17 15.69
C ARG A 191 -4.32 17.65 15.50
N HIS A 192 -5.60 17.97 15.53
CA HIS A 192 -6.10 19.35 15.56
C HIS A 192 -7.13 19.47 16.69
N GLY A 193 -6.82 20.25 17.72
CA GLY A 193 -7.59 20.25 18.96
C GLY A 193 -7.61 18.88 19.63
N SER A 194 -8.80 18.32 19.83
CA SER A 194 -9.03 16.98 20.38
C SER A 194 -9.17 15.88 19.31
N GLU A 195 -9.25 16.27 18.04
CA GLU A 195 -9.53 15.35 16.94
C GLU A 195 -8.24 14.78 16.33
N TYR A 196 -8.33 13.55 15.82
CA TYR A 196 -7.25 12.86 15.15
C TYR A 196 -7.68 12.42 13.75
N PHE A 197 -6.82 12.69 12.78
CA PHE A 197 -7.00 12.35 11.38
C PHE A 197 -5.94 11.35 10.96
N ASN A 198 -6.34 10.36 10.18
CA ASN A 198 -5.44 9.32 9.68
C ASN A 198 -4.53 9.86 8.58
N SER A 199 -3.28 9.41 8.55
CA SER A 199 -2.43 9.56 7.38
C SER A 199 -3.02 8.79 6.20
N ILE A 200 -2.92 9.38 5.01
CA ILE A 200 -3.18 8.74 3.74
C ILE A 200 -1.81 8.41 3.11
N PRO A 201 -1.65 7.26 2.47
CA PRO A 201 -0.38 6.89 1.84
C PRO A 201 -0.22 7.61 0.47
N LEU A 202 0.56 8.69 0.43
CA LEU A 202 0.95 9.38 -0.80
C LEU A 202 2.04 8.56 -1.51
N PHE A 203 1.87 8.30 -2.81
CA PHE A 203 2.74 7.40 -3.59
C PHE A 203 3.00 6.07 -2.87
N ALA A 204 1.96 5.54 -2.22
CA ALA A 204 1.93 4.44 -1.25
C ALA A 204 3.15 4.22 -0.34
N SER A 205 3.90 5.28 -0.02
CA SER A 205 5.16 5.18 0.72
C SER A 205 5.41 6.35 1.66
N ILE A 206 4.66 7.46 1.52
CA ILE A 206 4.84 8.67 2.31
C ILE A 206 3.53 9.00 3.03
N ASN A 207 3.62 9.46 4.28
CA ASN A 207 2.44 9.90 5.03
C ASN A 207 1.98 11.28 4.54
N VAL A 208 0.72 11.42 4.16
CA VAL A 208 0.10 12.72 3.87
C VAL A 208 -1.16 12.93 4.71
N PHE A 209 -1.41 14.18 5.09
CA PHE A 209 -2.61 14.56 5.86
C PHE A 209 -3.34 15.69 5.15
N TYR A 210 -4.65 15.53 4.97
CA TYR A 210 -5.50 16.64 4.55
C TYR A 210 -5.65 17.63 5.69
N ILE A 211 -5.60 18.92 5.39
CA ILE A 211 -5.83 20.01 6.33
C ILE A 211 -6.81 21.01 5.73
N ASP A 212 -7.62 21.63 6.59
CA ASP A 212 -8.33 22.85 6.20
C ASP A 212 -7.33 24.01 6.22
N PRO A 213 -7.27 24.86 5.17
CA PRO A 213 -6.40 26.04 5.14
C PRO A 213 -6.61 27.04 6.28
N LYS A 214 -7.72 26.94 7.00
CA LYS A 214 -8.04 27.76 8.18
C LYS A 214 -7.47 27.19 9.48
N TRP A 215 -6.94 25.97 9.48
CA TRP A 215 -6.33 25.38 10.66
C TRP A 215 -5.04 26.13 11.01
N GLY A 216 -4.87 26.40 12.31
CA GLY A 216 -3.65 26.98 12.87
C GLY A 216 -2.66 25.90 13.26
N ASP A 217 -2.05 26.04 14.44
CA ASP A 217 -1.10 25.06 14.96
C ASP A 217 -1.73 23.66 15.06
N THR A 218 -1.06 22.69 14.44
CA THR A 218 -1.43 21.27 14.45
C THR A 218 -0.25 20.44 14.93
N GLU A 219 -0.49 19.18 15.25
CA GLU A 219 0.58 18.26 15.60
C GLU A 219 0.49 16.97 14.80
N ILE A 220 1.63 16.44 14.35
CA ILE A 220 1.72 15.10 13.80
C ILE A 220 2.29 14.19 14.89
N VAL A 221 1.57 13.12 15.23
CA VAL A 221 1.87 12.24 16.36
C VAL A 221 1.83 10.79 15.93
N TYR A 222 2.84 10.01 16.32
CA TYR A 222 2.86 8.57 16.14
C TYR A 222 2.17 7.89 17.34
N LYS A 223 0.88 7.55 17.17
CA LYS A 223 0.05 7.01 18.27
C LYS A 223 0.53 5.67 18.83
N PRO A 224 1.12 4.73 18.05
CA PRO A 224 1.59 3.47 18.61
C PRO A 224 2.58 3.62 19.76
N GLN A 225 3.33 4.73 19.82
CA GLN A 225 4.28 5.02 20.90
C GLN A 225 3.60 5.09 22.29
N GLU A 226 2.32 5.49 22.37
CA GLU A 226 1.57 5.54 23.62
C GLU A 226 1.38 4.13 24.21
N TYR A 227 1.09 3.13 23.37
CA TYR A 227 0.93 1.74 23.81
C TYR A 227 2.25 1.14 24.29
N ILE A 228 3.36 1.47 23.61
CA ILE A 228 4.70 1.01 24.00
C ILE A 228 5.04 1.54 25.40
N ARG A 229 4.72 2.80 25.71
CA ARG A 229 4.96 3.39 27.04
C ARG A 229 4.21 2.63 28.14
N TRP A 230 2.94 2.31 27.92
CA TRP A 230 2.17 1.49 28.88
C TRP A 230 2.75 0.09 29.02
N GLY A 231 3.13 -0.55 27.91
CA GLY A 231 3.80 -1.85 27.93
C GLY A 231 5.07 -1.83 28.79
N LEU A 232 5.92 -0.81 28.63
CA LEU A 232 7.13 -0.64 29.43
C LEU A 232 6.84 -0.44 30.92
N TYR A 233 5.81 0.34 31.28
CA TYR A 233 5.42 0.50 32.68
C TYR A 233 4.97 -0.82 33.30
N PHE A 234 4.15 -1.61 32.60
CA PHE A 234 3.73 -2.92 33.09
C PHE A 234 4.91 -3.88 33.20
N SER A 235 5.80 -3.94 32.21
CA SER A 235 7.00 -4.77 32.26
C SER A 235 7.90 -4.42 33.45
N LEU A 236 8.10 -3.13 33.73
CA LEU A 236 8.88 -2.68 34.88
C LEU A 236 8.23 -3.09 36.21
N LEU A 237 6.91 -2.91 36.34
CA LEU A 237 6.18 -3.32 37.54
C LEU A 237 6.25 -4.83 37.76
N THR A 238 6.12 -5.63 36.70
CA THR A 238 6.29 -7.08 36.77
C THR A 238 7.70 -7.46 37.21
N LEU A 239 8.73 -6.84 36.64
CA LEU A 239 10.13 -7.09 37.02
C LEU A 239 10.40 -6.77 38.50
N ILE A 240 9.88 -5.65 38.99
CA ILE A 240 9.99 -5.28 40.41
C ILE A 240 9.26 -6.30 41.28
N GLY A 241 8.03 -6.69 40.90
CA GLY A 241 7.25 -7.68 41.63
C GLY A 241 7.94 -9.04 41.72
N THR A 242 8.51 -9.54 40.61
CA THR A 242 9.24 -10.81 40.61
C THR A 242 10.54 -10.73 41.40
N ALA A 243 11.26 -9.60 41.35
CA ALA A 243 12.44 -9.39 42.18
C ALA A 243 12.11 -9.39 43.68
N ILE A 244 11.01 -8.75 44.09
CA ILE A 244 10.56 -8.75 45.49
C ILE A 244 10.23 -10.17 45.94
N ILE A 245 9.45 -10.93 45.14
CA ILE A 245 9.10 -12.32 45.44
C ILE A 245 10.36 -13.19 45.56
N PHE A 246 11.30 -13.03 44.62
CA PHE A 246 12.57 -13.77 44.62
C PHE A 246 13.42 -13.49 45.87
N ILE A 247 13.51 -12.22 46.30
CA ILE A 247 14.24 -11.85 47.52
C ILE A 247 13.52 -12.42 48.76
N ALA A 248 12.19 -12.40 48.79
CA ALA A 248 11.40 -12.95 49.89
C ALA A 248 11.62 -14.47 50.04
N THR A 249 11.57 -15.23 48.94
CA THR A 249 11.80 -16.69 48.96
C THR A 249 13.23 -17.06 49.36
N LEU A 250 14.24 -16.27 48.94
CA LEU A 250 15.62 -16.45 49.40
C LEU A 250 15.79 -16.23 50.90
N LYS A 251 15.01 -15.32 51.50
CA LYS A 251 15.06 -15.05 52.94
C LYS A 251 14.41 -16.18 53.75
N GLU A 252 13.33 -16.76 53.26
CA GLU A 252 12.68 -17.92 53.87
C GLU A 252 13.59 -19.15 53.86
N ASN A 253 14.25 -19.44 52.73
CA ASN A 253 15.17 -20.58 52.61
C ASN A 253 16.44 -20.48 53.46
N LYS A 254 16.74 -19.32 54.06
CA LYS A 254 17.88 -19.11 54.97
C LYS A 254 17.53 -19.22 56.46
N LYS A 255 16.24 -19.37 56.81
CA LYS A 255 15.78 -19.63 58.17
C LYS A 255 15.54 -21.13 58.36
#